data_AF-A0A358U7E3-F1
#
_entry.id   AF-A0A358U7E3-F1
#
_cell.length_a   1.000
_cell.length_b   1.000
_cell.length_c   1.000
_cell.angle_alpha   90.00
_cell.angle_beta   90.00
_cell.angle_gamma   90.00
#
_symmetry.space_group_name_H-M   'P 1'
#
loop_
_entity.id
_entity.type
_entity.pdbx_description
1 polymer ?
#
loop_
_entity_poly.entity_id
_entity_poly.type
_entity_poly.pdbx_seq_one_letter_code
_entity_poly.pdbx_strand_id
1 'polypeptide(L)'
;MKEALAKEADKYYIVDVRTAVDYAKGHIKGAVNVPYGPDVAKNLDSIKEKSQGKTVVVYCYTGQTAGQTDSLLNIAGIPTKSLNYGFGMAGFSKGWSSDKSYEVVQ
;
A
#
# COMPACT_ATOMS: atom_id res chain seq x y z
N MET A 1 12.13 4.07 -2.85
CA MET A 1 11.01 3.62 -1.98
C MET A 1 10.79 2.12 -2.06
N LYS A 2 10.60 1.51 -3.25
CA LYS A 2 10.46 0.05 -3.39
C LYS A 2 11.59 -0.74 -2.72
N GLU A 3 12.84 -0.37 -2.97
CA GLU A 3 14.00 -1.00 -2.33
C GLU A 3 14.01 -0.88 -0.80
N ALA A 4 13.59 0.27 -0.26
CA ALA A 4 13.52 0.47 1.19
C ALA A 4 12.40 -0.36 1.82
N LEU A 5 11.24 -0.44 1.16
CA LEU A 5 10.13 -1.33 1.58
C LEU A 5 10.55 -2.80 1.58
N ALA A 6 11.34 -3.22 0.58
CA ALA A 6 11.81 -4.59 0.47
C ALA A 6 12.87 -4.96 1.53
N LYS A 7 13.72 -4.00 1.94
CA LYS A 7 14.80 -4.23 2.92
C LYS A 7 14.39 -3.96 4.37
N GLU A 8 13.47 -3.04 4.60
CA GLU A 8 13.15 -2.49 5.91
C GLU A 8 11.64 -2.47 6.19
N ALA A 9 10.93 -3.54 5.81
CA ALA A 9 9.47 -3.64 5.91
C ALA A 9 8.92 -3.27 7.30
N ASP A 10 9.64 -3.58 8.39
CA ASP A 10 9.24 -3.29 9.77
C ASP A 10 9.13 -1.78 10.08
N LYS A 11 9.84 -0.92 9.34
CA LYS A 11 9.78 0.54 9.47
C LYS A 11 8.56 1.15 8.78
N TYR A 12 7.83 0.36 8.01
CA TYR A 12 6.70 0.80 7.20
C TYR A 12 5.40 0.17 7.69
N TYR A 13 4.32 0.94 7.53
CA TYR A 13 2.97 0.42 7.61
C TYR A 13 2.39 0.43 6.20
N ILE A 14 2.33 -0.74 5.57
CA ILE A 14 2.01 -0.85 4.14
C ILE A 14 0.51 -1.15 4.00
N VAL A 15 -0.21 -0.32 3.26
CA VAL A 15 -1.65 -0.44 3.05
C VAL A 15 -1.93 -0.73 1.58
N ASP A 16 -2.50 -1.90 1.32
CA ASP A 16 -2.99 -2.32 0.01
C ASP A 16 -4.45 -1.91 -0.13
N VAL A 17 -4.75 -0.99 -1.05
CA VAL A 17 -6.13 -0.54 -1.32
C VAL A 17 -6.78 -1.22 -2.52
N ARG A 18 -6.18 -2.31 -3.03
CA ARG A 18 -6.80 -3.20 -4.02
C ARG A 18 -7.91 -4.03 -3.36
N THR A 19 -8.62 -4.80 -4.17
CA THR A 19 -9.62 -5.74 -3.67
C THR A 19 -8.98 -6.82 -2.79
N ALA A 20 -9.74 -7.33 -1.82
CA ALA A 20 -9.29 -8.45 -0.98
C ALA A 20 -8.93 -9.71 -1.80
N VAL A 21 -9.64 -9.93 -2.91
CA VAL A 21 -9.36 -11.04 -3.83
C VAL A 21 -7.98 -10.92 -4.45
N ASP A 22 -7.56 -9.73 -4.87
CA ASP A 22 -6.23 -9.55 -5.49
C ASP A 22 -5.12 -9.48 -4.46
N TYR A 23 -5.39 -8.99 -3.25
CA TYR A 23 -4.47 -9.09 -2.12
C TYR A 23 -4.18 -10.56 -1.79
N ALA A 24 -5.21 -11.40 -1.71
CA ALA A 24 -5.07 -12.84 -1.40
C ALA A 24 -4.34 -13.63 -2.50
N LYS A 25 -4.38 -13.18 -3.76
CA LYS A 25 -3.59 -13.79 -4.83
C LYS A 25 -2.09 -13.47 -4.74
N GLY A 26 -1.76 -12.34 -4.11
CA GLY A 26 -0.39 -11.86 -4.01
C GLY A 26 -0.34 -10.38 -3.59
N HIS A 27 0.45 -10.07 -2.58
CA HIS A 27 0.64 -8.74 -2.03
C HIS A 27 2.08 -8.49 -1.56
N ILE A 28 2.37 -7.24 -1.20
CA ILE A 28 3.67 -6.85 -0.64
C ILE A 28 3.78 -7.40 0.78
N LYS A 29 4.92 -8.00 1.14
CA LYS A 29 5.14 -8.55 2.48
C LYS A 29 4.89 -7.50 3.57
N GLY A 30 4.08 -7.88 4.58
CA GLY A 30 3.70 -7.00 5.68
C GLY A 30 2.61 -5.99 5.34
N ALA A 31 2.04 -6.02 4.13
CA ALA A 31 0.90 -5.18 3.78
C ALA A 31 -0.39 -5.66 4.44
N VAL A 32 -1.23 -4.71 4.85
CA VAL A 32 -2.61 -4.95 5.25
C VAL A 32 -3.56 -4.53 4.14
N ASN A 33 -4.64 -5.28 3.92
CA ASN A 33 -5.64 -4.90 2.93
C ASN A 33 -6.71 -3.99 3.54
N VAL A 34 -6.87 -2.80 2.97
CA VAL A 34 -7.95 -1.87 3.27
C VAL A 34 -8.49 -1.37 1.93
N PRO A 35 -9.49 -2.06 1.34
CA PRO A 35 -9.97 -1.75 0.01
C PRO A 35 -10.35 -0.28 -0.16
N TYR A 36 -10.02 0.29 -1.32
CA TYR A 36 -10.36 1.67 -1.63
C TYR A 36 -11.88 1.92 -1.52
N GLY A 37 -12.26 3.05 -0.92
CA GLY A 37 -13.65 3.44 -0.72
C GLY A 37 -14.00 3.62 0.77
N PRO A 38 -15.24 3.28 1.18
CA PRO A 38 -15.70 3.48 2.56
C PRO A 38 -14.83 2.79 3.61
N ASP A 39 -14.18 1.67 3.28
CA ASP A 39 -13.33 0.92 4.20
C ASP A 39 -12.10 1.71 4.63
N VAL A 40 -11.54 2.57 3.76
CA VAL A 40 -10.44 3.48 4.15
C VAL A 40 -10.90 4.42 5.26
N ALA A 41 -12.07 5.04 5.11
CA ALA A 41 -12.60 5.97 6.09
C ALA A 41 -12.94 5.26 7.42
N LYS A 42 -13.53 4.07 7.36
CA LYS A 42 -13.84 3.25 8.55
C LYS A 42 -12.61 2.79 9.32
N ASN A 43 -11.47 2.65 8.65
CA ASN A 43 -10.24 2.17 9.26
C ASN A 43 -9.25 3.28 9.63
N LEU A 44 -9.62 4.57 9.52
CA LEU A 44 -8.73 5.70 9.80
C LEU A 44 -8.06 5.60 11.18
N ASP A 45 -8.84 5.35 12.24
CA ASP A 45 -8.32 5.26 13.61
C ASP A 45 -7.38 4.06 13.78
N SER A 46 -7.76 2.91 13.22
CA SER A 46 -6.90 1.70 13.23
C SER A 46 -5.60 1.93 12.46
N ILE A 47 -5.65 2.62 11.31
CA ILE A 47 -4.45 2.96 10.54
C ILE A 47 -3.54 3.85 11.37
N LYS A 48 -4.10 4.90 11.99
CA LYS A 48 -3.36 5.85 12.82
C LYS A 48 -2.68 5.19 14.02
N GLU A 49 -3.39 4.31 14.72
CA GLU A 49 -2.87 3.57 15.87
C GLU A 49 -1.74 2.61 15.45
N LYS A 50 -1.99 1.80 14.41
CA LYS A 50 -1.03 0.76 13.97
C LYS A 50 0.17 1.33 13.23
N SER A 51 0.09 2.56 12.72
CA SER A 51 1.18 3.24 12.05
C SER A 51 2.08 4.05 12.97
N GLN A 52 1.85 4.07 14.29
CA GLN A 52 2.68 4.85 15.21
C GLN A 52 4.15 4.45 15.11
N GLY A 53 5.03 5.44 14.93
CA GLY A 53 6.47 5.22 14.76
C GLY A 53 6.89 4.63 13.40
N LYS A 54 5.95 4.42 12.46
CA LYS A 54 6.20 3.88 11.13
C LYS A 54 5.84 4.88 10.04
N THR A 55 6.47 4.75 8.88
CA THR A 55 6.04 5.48 7.68
C THR A 55 4.89 4.72 7.02
N VAL A 56 3.73 5.35 6.86
CA VAL A 56 2.63 4.72 6.11
C VAL A 56 2.89 4.81 4.62
N VAL A 57 2.77 3.68 3.93
CA VAL A 57 2.85 3.61 2.48
C VAL A 57 1.58 2.97 1.94
N VAL A 58 0.93 3.64 1.00
CA VAL A 58 -0.29 3.15 0.37
C VAL A 58 0.00 2.74 -1.06
N TYR A 59 -0.55 1.61 -1.50
CA TYR A 59 -0.47 1.22 -2.90
C TYR A 59 -1.79 0.63 -3.40
N CYS A 60 -2.01 0.77 -4.70
CA CYS A 60 -3.12 0.14 -5.41
C CYS A 60 -2.55 -0.59 -6.64
N TYR A 61 -3.34 -0.82 -7.68
CA TYR A 61 -2.84 -1.42 -8.92
C TYR A 61 -1.78 -0.56 -9.63
N THR A 62 -2.06 0.72 -9.84
CA THR A 62 -1.23 1.60 -10.71
C THR A 62 -0.75 2.88 -10.04
N GLY A 63 -1.14 3.11 -8.78
CA GLY A 63 -0.82 4.32 -8.00
C GLY A 63 -1.91 5.39 -7.96
N GLN A 64 -2.96 5.28 -8.79
CA GLN A 64 -4.02 6.31 -8.92
C GLN A 64 -4.87 6.43 -7.64
N THR A 65 -5.58 5.37 -7.25
CA THR A 65 -6.39 5.38 -6.01
C THR A 65 -5.53 5.41 -4.75
N ALA A 66 -4.26 4.98 -4.83
CA ALA A 66 -3.29 5.15 -3.77
C ALA A 66 -2.98 6.64 -3.53
N GLY A 67 -2.84 7.46 -4.58
CA GLY A 67 -2.67 8.91 -4.44
C GLY A 67 -3.88 9.63 -3.81
N GLN A 68 -5.10 9.17 -4.13
CA GLN A 68 -6.32 9.69 -3.49
C GLN A 68 -6.37 9.33 -2.01
N THR A 69 -6.04 8.07 -1.68
CA THR A 69 -5.96 7.59 -0.29
C THR A 69 -4.86 8.31 0.49
N ASP A 70 -3.70 8.50 -0.13
CA ASP A 70 -2.58 9.26 0.43
C ASP A 70 -2.99 10.69 0.79
N SER A 71 -3.74 11.36 -0.09
CA SER A 71 -4.26 12.71 0.18
C SER A 71 -5.24 12.71 1.36
N LEU A 72 -6.17 11.75 1.39
CA LEU A 72 -7.14 11.61 2.49
C LEU A 72 -6.46 11.37 3.84
N LEU A 73 -5.49 10.46 3.89
CA LEU A 73 -4.79 10.13 5.13
C LEU A 73 -3.94 11.30 5.63
N ASN A 74 -3.25 12.02 4.73
CA ASN A 74 -2.52 13.25 5.08
C ASN A 74 -3.47 14.33 5.63
N ILE A 75 -4.66 14.53 5.03
CA ILE A 75 -5.67 15.45 5.55
C ILE A 75 -6.18 15.01 6.94
N ALA A 76 -6.30 13.71 7.18
CA ALA A 76 -6.66 13.14 8.47
C ALA A 76 -5.52 13.17 9.53
N GLY A 77 -4.38 13.79 9.20
CA GLY A 77 -3.24 13.93 10.11
C GLY A 77 -2.39 12.66 10.23
N ILE A 78 -2.45 11.75 9.25
CA ILE A 78 -1.65 10.55 9.16
C ILE A 78 -0.62 10.78 8.03
N PRO A 79 0.67 10.97 8.32
CA PRO A 79 1.67 11.18 7.28
C PRO A 79 1.85 9.92 6.43
N THR A 80 1.47 10.00 5.16
CA THR A 80 1.51 8.85 4.25
C THR A 80 2.25 9.18 2.97
N LYS A 81 2.63 8.13 2.23
CA LYS A 81 3.17 8.24 0.87
C LYS A 81 2.54 7.21 -0.05
N SER A 82 2.19 7.63 -1.26
CA SER A 82 1.78 6.70 -2.32
C SER A 82 2.97 5.96 -2.95
N LEU A 83 2.83 4.66 -3.18
CA LEU A 83 3.82 3.86 -3.91
C LEU A 83 3.71 4.09 -5.41
N ASN A 84 4.74 4.70 -5.99
CA ASN A 84 4.81 4.92 -7.44
C ASN A 84 4.65 3.63 -8.24
N TYR A 85 3.75 3.69 -9.24
CA TYR A 85 3.35 2.60 -10.13
C TYR A 85 2.59 1.45 -9.44
N GLY A 86 2.29 1.57 -8.13
CA GLY A 86 1.50 0.58 -7.39
C GLY A 86 2.07 -0.83 -7.39
N PHE A 87 1.18 -1.80 -7.20
CA PHE A 87 1.48 -3.23 -7.25
C PHE A 87 1.80 -3.69 -8.67
N GLY A 88 1.18 -3.12 -9.69
CA GLY A 88 1.24 -3.61 -11.06
C GLY A 88 0.00 -4.42 -11.45
N MET A 89 -0.21 -4.53 -12.75
CA MET A 89 -1.27 -5.33 -13.38
C MET A 89 -0.66 -6.18 -14.51
N ALA A 90 -1.38 -7.20 -14.96
CA ALA A 90 -0.98 -7.94 -16.16
C ALA A 90 -0.80 -6.96 -17.34
N GLY A 91 0.35 -7.02 -18.01
CA GLY A 91 0.70 -6.11 -19.12
C GLY A 91 1.31 -4.76 -18.70
N PHE A 92 1.39 -4.44 -17.40
CA PHE A 92 2.13 -3.26 -16.94
C PHE A 92 3.62 -3.59 -16.80
N SER A 93 4.47 -2.81 -17.48
CA SER A 93 5.94 -2.92 -17.40
C SER A 93 6.52 -2.33 -16.12
N LYS A 94 5.73 -1.54 -15.38
CA LYS A 94 6.11 -0.88 -14.13
C LYS A 94 5.12 -1.25 -13.04
N GLY A 95 5.62 -1.69 -11.90
CA GLY A 95 4.83 -2.16 -10.76
C GLY A 95 5.73 -2.88 -9.76
N TRP A 96 5.21 -3.25 -8.59
CA TRP A 96 5.91 -4.14 -7.68
C TRP A 96 6.02 -5.55 -8.28
N SER A 97 4.90 -6.12 -8.73
CA SER A 97 4.80 -7.47 -9.30
C SER A 97 5.48 -7.63 -10.66
N SER A 98 5.76 -6.54 -11.37
CA SER A 98 6.44 -6.56 -12.66
C SER A 98 7.96 -6.75 -12.52
N ASP A 99 8.53 -6.45 -11.35
CA ASP A 99 9.96 -6.54 -11.07
C ASP A 99 10.23 -7.75 -10.17
N LYS A 100 10.93 -8.74 -10.74
CA LYS A 100 11.22 -10.03 -10.09
C LYS A 100 12.18 -9.92 -8.92
N SER A 101 12.80 -8.76 -8.69
CA SER A 101 13.64 -8.52 -7.52
C SER A 101 12.83 -8.30 -6.24
N TYR A 102 11.53 -8.02 -6.34
CA TYR A 102 10.67 -7.81 -5.19
C TYR A 102 9.78 -9.01 -4.90
N GLU A 103 9.73 -9.39 -3.63
CA GLU A 103 8.94 -10.52 -3.14
C GLU A 103 7.44 -10.21 -3.21
N VAL A 104 6.65 -11.17 -3.72
CA VAL A 104 5.19 -11.17 -3.65
C VAL A 104 4.78 -12.34 -2.77
N VAL A 105 4.09 -12.06 -1.66
CA VAL A 105 3.61 -13.07 -0.71
C VAL A 105 2.11 -13.28 -0.88
N GLN A 106 1.59 -14.41 -0.41
CA GLN A 106 0.16 -14.76 -0.44
C GLN A 106 -0.41 -14.84 0.98
#